data_AF-A0A9X9Q5Q3-F1
#
_entry.id   AF-A0A9X9Q5Q3-F1
#
_cell.length_a   1.000
_cell.length_b   1.000
_cell.length_c   1.000
_cell.angle_alpha   90.00
_cell.angle_beta   90.00
_cell.angle_gamma   90.00
#
_symmetry.space_group_name_H-M   'P 1'
#
loop_
_entity.id
_entity.type
_entity.pdbx_description
1 polymer ?
#
loop_
_entity_poly.entity_id
_entity_poly.type
_entity_poly.pdbx_seq_one_letter_code
_entity_poly.pdbx_strand_id
1 'polypeptide(L)'
;MEHSDENIKFWMACETYKKTASRCSRISRAKKLYKIYIQPQSPREINIDSSTRETIIRNIQEPTQTCFEEAQRIVYMHMERDSYP
;
A
#
# COMPACT_ATOMS: atom_id res chain seq x y z
N MET A 1 15.49 -10.73 4.81
CA MET A 1 15.29 -10.44 3.37
C MET A 1 13.86 -10.73 2.87
N GLU A 2 13.08 -11.62 3.50
CA GLU A 2 11.72 -11.98 3.01
C GLU A 2 10.68 -10.83 3.04
N HIS A 3 10.88 -9.79 3.86
CA HIS A 3 9.95 -8.65 3.94
C HIS A 3 10.16 -7.59 2.85
N SER A 4 11.32 -7.56 2.20
CA SER A 4 11.67 -6.53 1.20
C SER A 4 10.91 -6.73 -0.12
N ASP A 5 10.57 -7.96 -0.47
CA ASP A 5 9.85 -8.30 -1.70
C ASP A 5 8.43 -7.71 -1.75
N GLU A 6 7.67 -7.84 -0.66
CA GLU A 6 6.29 -7.36 -0.60
C GLU A 6 6.22 -5.83 -0.49
N ASN A 7 7.20 -5.23 0.19
CA ASN A 7 7.39 -3.79 0.24
C ASN A 7 7.58 -3.21 -1.19
N ILE A 8 8.48 -3.80 -2.00
CA ILE A 8 8.77 -3.32 -3.36
C ILE A 8 7.54 -3.48 -4.26
N LYS A 9 6.87 -4.62 -4.17
CA LYS A 9 5.64 -4.88 -4.94
C LYS A 9 4.53 -3.91 -4.58
N PHE A 10 4.33 -3.61 -3.30
CA PHE A 10 3.35 -2.62 -2.87
C PHE A 10 3.69 -1.23 -3.39
N TRP A 11 4.95 -0.80 -3.26
CA TRP A 11 5.38 0.52 -3.71
C TRP A 11 5.17 0.71 -5.23
N MET A 12 5.57 -0.28 -6.04
CA MET A 12 5.33 -0.28 -7.49
C MET A 12 3.83 -0.25 -7.84
N ALA A 13 3.02 -0.94 -7.05
CA ALA A 13 1.58 -0.98 -7.26
C ALA A 13 0.91 0.36 -6.88
N CYS A 14 1.44 1.08 -5.87
CA CYS A 14 1.06 2.45 -5.55
C CYS A 14 1.44 3.44 -6.66
N GLU A 15 2.65 3.34 -7.23
CA GLU A 15 3.06 4.15 -8.39
C GLU A 15 2.09 3.98 -9.58
N THR A 16 1.74 2.73 -9.86
CA THR A 16 0.78 2.38 -10.92
C THR A 16 -0.62 2.89 -10.60
N TYR A 17 -1.02 2.83 -9.33
CA TYR A 17 -2.30 3.34 -8.85
C TYR A 17 -2.41 4.86 -9.02
N LYS A 18 -1.37 5.62 -8.68
CA LYS A 18 -1.31 7.09 -8.86
C LYS A 18 -1.50 7.51 -10.32
N LYS A 19 -0.90 6.76 -11.26
CA LYS A 19 -1.03 6.97 -12.71
C LYS A 19 -2.41 6.57 -13.27
N THR A 20 -3.28 5.95 -12.47
CA THR A 20 -4.61 5.51 -12.92
C THR A 20 -5.55 6.71 -13.03
N ALA A 21 -5.87 7.13 -14.24
CA ALA A 21 -6.82 8.23 -14.48
C ALA A 21 -8.30 7.82 -14.28
N SER A 22 -8.66 6.58 -14.67
CA SER A 22 -10.05 6.11 -14.60
C SER A 22 -10.52 5.82 -13.16
N ARG A 23 -11.65 6.42 -12.77
CA ARG A 23 -12.26 6.24 -11.44
C ARG A 23 -12.63 4.77 -11.17
N CYS A 24 -13.26 4.09 -12.12
CA CYS A 24 -13.64 2.68 -11.97
C CYS A 24 -12.42 1.78 -11.75
N SER A 25 -11.36 1.98 -12.56
CA SER A 25 -10.11 1.23 -12.41
C SER A 25 -9.42 1.53 -11.08
N ARG A 26 -9.48 2.77 -10.61
CA ARG A 26 -8.93 3.18 -9.31
C ARG A 26 -9.64 2.47 -8.16
N ILE A 27 -10.97 2.43 -8.16
CA ILE A 27 -11.74 1.72 -7.12
C ILE A 27 -11.36 0.23 -7.07
N SER A 28 -11.33 -0.44 -8.22
CA SER A 28 -10.97 -1.86 -8.29
C SER A 28 -9.53 -2.12 -7.82
N ARG A 29 -8.59 -1.25 -8.19
CA ARG A 29 -7.19 -1.34 -7.75
C ARG A 29 -7.05 -1.07 -6.25
N ALA A 30 -7.71 -0.06 -5.71
CA ALA A 30 -7.66 0.26 -4.28
C ALA A 30 -8.11 -0.93 -3.43
N LYS A 31 -9.26 -1.54 -3.77
CA LYS A 31 -9.76 -2.73 -3.08
C LYS A 31 -8.79 -3.92 -3.17
N LYS A 32 -8.15 -4.10 -4.34
CA LYS A 32 -7.17 -5.17 -4.55
C LYS A 32 -5.91 -4.94 -3.70
N LEU A 33 -5.37 -3.73 -3.70
CA LEU A 33 -4.20 -3.36 -2.89
C LEU A 33 -4.48 -3.53 -1.41
N TYR A 34 -5.65 -3.08 -0.95
CA TYR A 34 -6.09 -3.27 0.42
C TYR A 34 -6.07 -4.76 0.82
N LYS A 35 -6.73 -5.63 0.05
CA LYS A 35 -6.79 -7.06 0.36
C LYS A 35 -5.43 -7.76 0.39
N ILE A 36 -4.50 -7.33 -0.45
CA ILE A 36 -3.20 -7.99 -0.58
C ILE A 36 -2.21 -7.46 0.46
N TYR A 37 -2.15 -6.15 0.68
CA TYR A 37 -1.07 -5.54 1.45
C TYR A 37 -1.52 -4.93 2.79
N ILE A 38 -2.79 -4.57 2.93
CA ILE A 38 -3.28 -3.80 4.09
C ILE A 38 -4.20 -4.63 4.99
N GLN A 39 -4.88 -5.63 4.43
CA GLN A 39 -5.82 -6.47 5.16
C GLN A 39 -5.07 -7.28 6.22
N PRO A 40 -5.54 -7.26 7.48
CA PRO A 40 -4.93 -8.07 8.54
C PRO A 40 -4.96 -9.54 8.16
N GLN A 41 -3.87 -10.24 8.45
CA GLN A 41 -3.67 -11.67 8.14
C GLN A 41 -3.46 -11.96 6.65
N SER A 42 -3.20 -10.93 5.83
CA SER A 42 -2.79 -11.18 4.46
C SER A 42 -1.38 -11.79 4.44
N PRO A 43 -1.12 -12.83 3.61
CA PRO A 43 0.23 -13.39 3.47
C PRO A 43 1.26 -12.39 2.93
N ARG A 44 0.79 -11.24 2.43
CA ARG A 44 1.60 -10.16 1.82
C ARG A 44 1.42 -8.83 2.54
N GLU A 45 0.96 -8.89 3.79
CA GLU A 45 0.73 -7.70 4.62
C GLU A 45 2.03 -6.90 4.80
N ILE A 46 1.98 -5.60 4.49
CA ILE A 46 3.08 -4.69 4.76
C ILE A 46 3.06 -4.27 6.23
N ASN A 47 4.25 -4.08 6.81
CA ASN A 47 4.36 -3.64 8.18
C ASN A 47 4.01 -2.14 8.27
N ILE A 48 2.81 -1.83 8.77
CA ILE A 48 2.30 -0.47 8.96
C ILE A 48 1.54 -0.38 10.28
N ASP A 49 1.54 0.82 10.87
CA ASP A 49 0.78 1.08 12.10
C ASP A 49 -0.73 0.96 11.88
N SER A 50 -1.44 0.57 12.94
CA SER A 50 -2.90 0.43 12.94
C SER A 50 -3.61 1.72 12.51
N SER A 51 -3.09 2.89 12.90
CA SER A 51 -3.63 4.20 12.51
C SER A 51 -3.59 4.42 10.98
N THR A 52 -2.48 4.06 10.34
CA THR A 52 -2.33 4.14 8.88
C THR A 52 -3.30 3.19 8.19
N ARG A 53 -3.44 1.97 8.72
CA ARG A 53 -4.40 0.98 8.19
C ARG A 53 -5.83 1.50 8.24
N GLU A 54 -6.27 2.04 9.38
CA GLU A 54 -7.61 2.61 9.53
C GLU A 54 -7.85 3.79 8.57
N THR A 55 -6.85 4.63 8.39
CA THR A 55 -6.90 5.75 7.43
C THR A 55 -7.10 5.22 6.00
N ILE A 56 -6.37 4.18 5.60
CA ILE A 56 -6.55 3.55 4.29
C ILE A 56 -7.94 2.91 4.15
N ILE A 57 -8.46 2.28 5.21
CA ILE A 57 -9.82 1.70 5.23
C ILE A 57 -10.90 2.78 4.97
N ARG A 58 -10.69 4.00 5.48
CA ARG A 58 -11.58 5.13 5.17
C ARG A 58 -11.37 5.61 3.74
N ASN A 59 -10.12 5.77 3.30
CA ASN A 59 -9.79 6.25 1.96
C ASN A 59 -10.22 5.28 0.85
N ILE A 60 -10.29 3.97 1.08
CA ILE A 60 -10.77 3.01 0.06
C ILE A 60 -12.27 3.12 -0.20
N GLN A 61 -13.05 3.76 0.68
CA GLN A 61 -14.46 4.07 0.43
C GLN A 61 -14.59 5.15 -0.65
N GLU A 62 -13.71 6.15 -0.62
CA GLU A 62 -13.56 7.17 -1.65
C GLU A 62 -12.12 7.26 -2.17
N PRO A 63 -11.71 6.35 -3.07
CA PRO A 63 -10.31 6.19 -3.45
C PRO A 63 -9.81 7.38 -4.28
N THR A 64 -8.93 8.18 -3.66
CA THR A 64 -8.16 9.26 -4.28
C THR A 64 -6.78 8.76 -4.73
N GLN A 65 -6.02 9.59 -5.46
CA GLN A 65 -4.63 9.26 -5.83
C GLN A 65 -3.70 9.11 -4.62
N THR A 66 -4.02 9.79 -3.51
CA THR A 66 -3.24 9.80 -2.26
C THR A 66 -3.70 8.74 -1.26
N CYS A 67 -4.65 7.87 -1.63
CA CYS A 67 -5.24 6.85 -0.76
C CYS A 67 -4.21 5.97 -0.02
N PHE A 68 -3.08 5.68 -0.67
CA PHE A 68 -1.99 4.85 -0.14
C PHE A 68 -0.69 5.61 0.13
N GLU A 69 -0.70 6.95 0.07
CA GLU A 69 0.52 7.77 0.15
C GLU A 69 1.28 7.53 1.46
N GLU A 70 0.56 7.47 2.58
CA GLU A 70 1.17 7.25 3.89
C GLU A 70 1.80 5.85 4.02
N ALA A 71 1.07 4.80 3.61
CA ALA A 71 1.63 3.45 3.60
C ALA A 71 2.83 3.35 2.65
N GLN A 72 2.81 4.03 1.50
CA GLN A 72 3.92 4.02 0.56
C GLN A 72 5.18 4.64 1.19
N ARG A 73 5.02 5.67 2.03
CA ARG A 73 6.10 6.33 2.75
C ARG A 73 6.71 5.43 3.83
N ILE A 74 5.88 4.74 4.60
CA ILE A 74 6.33 3.76 5.62
C ILE A 74 7.10 2.62 4.96
N VAL A 75 6.55 2.08 3.87
CA VAL A 75 7.18 1.01 3.08
C VAL A 75 8.55 1.43 2.55
N TYR A 76 8.69 2.67 2.09
CA TYR A 76 9.98 3.21 1.68
C TYR A 76 10.99 3.26 2.84
N MET A 77 10.58 3.75 4.01
CA MET A 77 11.43 3.76 5.20
C MET A 77 11.84 2.34 5.64
N HIS A 78 10.96 1.35 5.48
CA HIS A 78 11.29 -0.05 5.73
C HIS A 78 12.30 -0.60 4.74
N MET A 79 12.21 -0.26 3.45
CA MET A 79 13.22 -0.64 2.46
C MET A 79 14.59 -0.05 2.78
N GLU A 80 14.65 1.23 3.17
CA GLU A 80 15.91 1.88 3.54
C GLU A 80 16.55 1.22 4.76
N ARG A 81 15.73 0.85 5.76
CA ARG A 81 16.20 0.16 6.96
C ARG A 81 16.62 -1.30 6.73
N ASP A 82 15.96 -2.03 5.84
CA ASP A 82 16.30 -3.44 5.53
C ASP A 82 17.50 -3.53 4.55
N SER A 83 17.81 -2.44 3.83
CA SER A 83 18.93 -2.39 2.87
C SER A 83 20.28 -2.05 3.49
N TYR A 84 20.34 -1.65 4.75
CA TYR A 84 21.59 -1.39 5.47
C TYR A 84 21.87 -2.51 6.49
N PRO A 85 22.97 -3.27 6.33
CA PRO A 85 23.36 -4.33 7.27
C PRO A 85 23.84 -3.80 8.63
#